data_AF-J7ITM1-F1
#
_entry.id   AF-J7ITM1-F1
#
_cell.length_a   1.000
_cell.length_b   1.000
_cell.length_c   1.000
_cell.angle_alpha   90.00
_cell.angle_beta   90.00
_cell.angle_gamma   90.00
#
_symmetry.space_group_name_H-M   'P 1'
#
loop_
_entity.id
_entity.type
_entity.pdbx_description
1 polymer ?
#
loop_
_entity_poly.entity_id
_entity_poly.type
_entity_poly.pdbx_seq_one_letter_code
_entity_poly.pdbx_strand_id
1 'polypeptide(L)'
;MVNKTEEIRKYILRILQQAKEDGYATKDIRAGDIKKEMGLGNIPQSICNAMRSIHCFSKYDVLVTPPSGNSTTLELRYYLDNEAPTQPECPAIFTKGRVDYRTIAGHKSKLWEQVDIAFLLNNALEYHNKLAKIENHRYRSWEHCYSFFTKHQSTTDDEVIDLMCLHLSNYLASWGMFRGAAFLLQKDYKVHLEVVHLMLNERFRILRSTNIREITHNDEYINRIFELNQKIPEIYRRKTTDFENENGRNSSDTLITKILLGVFGCVPAYDRYFKNGLSSTGVSSAQFSKRSFVGLLQFYEHYYDDFEAVRLKISEHGVEYSPMKMIDMCFWQIGFDGDTQKVESEQE
;
A
#
# COMPACT_ATOMS: atom_id res chain seq x y z
N MET A 1 5.95 23.77 2.75
CA MET A 1 7.12 23.79 3.66
C MET A 1 7.88 22.50 3.46
N VAL A 2 9.18 22.58 3.13
CA VAL A 2 10.04 21.40 2.92
C VAL A 2 10.26 20.69 4.27
N ASN A 3 9.99 19.38 4.32
CA ASN A 3 10.19 18.59 5.53
C ASN A 3 11.69 18.39 5.78
N LYS A 4 12.27 19.23 6.66
CA LYS A 4 13.71 19.21 6.98
C LYS A 4 14.21 17.84 7.48
N THR A 5 13.37 17.07 8.15
CA THR A 5 13.71 15.70 8.61
C THR A 5 13.92 14.74 7.43
N GLU A 6 13.15 14.91 6.35
CA GLU A 6 13.28 14.08 5.15
C GLU A 6 14.58 14.36 4.39
N GLU A 7 14.97 15.63 4.29
CA GLU A 7 16.24 16.02 3.68
C GLU A 7 17.45 15.50 4.48
N ILE A 8 17.35 15.51 5.82
CA ILE A 8 18.37 14.89 6.68
C ILE A 8 18.43 13.37 6.44
N ARG A 9 17.27 12.69 6.31
CA ARG A 9 17.21 11.25 6.02
C ARG A 9 17.87 10.91 4.68
N LYS A 10 17.55 11.65 3.62
CA LYS A 10 18.17 11.48 2.29
C LYS A 10 19.68 11.69 2.33
N TYR A 11 20.14 12.69 3.08
CA TYR A 11 21.57 12.95 3.24
C TYR A 11 22.30 11.79 3.91
N ILE A 12 21.78 11.30 5.04
CA ILE A 12 22.34 10.14 5.75
C ILE A 12 22.30 8.89 4.88
N LEU A 13 21.21 8.68 4.12
CA LEU A 13 21.07 7.54 3.21
C LEU A 13 22.20 7.52 2.15
N ARG A 14 22.56 8.67 1.57
CA ARG A 14 23.67 8.76 0.61
C ARG A 14 25.01 8.41 1.24
N ILE A 15 25.28 8.87 2.47
CA ILE A 15 26.51 8.53 3.20
C ILE A 15 26.62 7.02 3.40
N LEU A 16 25.52 6.37 3.80
CA LEU A 16 25.49 4.94 4.07
C LEU A 16 25.55 4.09 2.79
N GLN A 17 24.91 4.54 1.71
CA GLN A 17 25.01 3.90 0.39
C GLN A 17 26.44 3.99 -0.16
N GLN A 18 27.06 5.17 -0.12
CA GLN A 18 28.45 5.33 -0.57
C GLN A 18 29.40 4.46 0.25
N ALA A 19 29.26 4.44 1.59
CA ALA A 19 30.09 3.58 2.42
C ALA A 19 29.90 2.08 2.10
N LYS A 20 28.68 1.68 1.73
CA LYS A 20 28.40 0.30 1.29
C LYS A 20 29.04 0.00 -0.06
N GLU A 21 28.95 0.91 -1.02
CA GLU A 21 29.60 0.79 -2.34
C GLU A 21 31.12 0.74 -2.24
N ASP A 22 31.69 1.49 -1.28
CA ASP A 22 33.12 1.49 -0.97
C ASP A 22 33.57 0.22 -0.22
N GLY A 23 32.66 -0.70 0.09
CA GLY A 23 32.95 -2.00 0.71
C GLY A 23 33.12 -1.98 2.23
N TYR A 24 32.64 -0.96 2.93
CA TYR A 24 32.66 -0.94 4.39
C TYR A 24 31.53 -1.80 4.96
N ALA A 25 31.85 -2.62 5.99
CA ALA A 25 30.85 -3.42 6.70
C ALA A 25 30.00 -2.61 7.70
N THR A 26 30.54 -1.50 8.22
CA THR A 26 29.87 -0.61 9.17
C THR A 26 30.22 0.84 8.93
N LYS A 27 29.34 1.76 9.31
CA LYS A 27 29.58 3.21 9.28
C LYS A 27 29.09 3.91 10.54
N ASP A 28 29.99 4.63 11.19
CA ASP A 28 29.66 5.44 12.37
C ASP A 28 29.25 6.85 11.92
N ILE A 29 28.14 7.35 12.46
CA ILE A 29 27.63 8.69 12.16
C ILE A 29 27.25 9.37 13.47
N ARG A 30 27.76 10.60 13.64
CA ARG A 30 27.46 11.46 14.78
C ARG A 30 26.48 12.58 14.40
N ALA A 31 25.50 12.85 15.25
CA ALA A 31 24.50 13.89 15.03
C ALA A 31 25.12 15.31 14.86
N GLY A 32 26.22 15.57 15.55
CA GLY A 32 26.97 16.82 15.44
C GLY A 32 27.63 17.05 14.08
N ASP A 33 28.05 15.97 13.41
CA ASP A 33 28.69 16.04 12.10
C ASP A 33 27.65 16.33 11.03
N ILE A 34 26.50 15.64 11.08
CA ILE A 34 25.33 15.95 10.21
C ILE A 34 24.93 17.42 10.36
N LYS A 35 24.85 17.93 11.60
CA LYS A 35 24.52 19.34 11.84
C LYS A 35 25.49 20.29 11.15
N LYS A 36 26.80 20.01 11.26
CA LYS A 36 27.87 20.84 10.72
C LYS A 36 27.91 20.79 9.19
N GLU A 37 27.87 19.60 8.61
CA GLU A 37 27.99 19.36 7.17
C GLU A 37 26.78 19.90 6.39
N MET A 38 25.57 19.75 6.94
CA MET A 38 24.35 20.28 6.31
C MET A 38 24.05 21.74 6.66
N GLY A 39 24.88 22.42 7.48
CA GLY A 39 24.66 23.81 7.89
C GLY A 39 23.36 24.02 8.68
N LEU A 40 22.96 23.04 9.51
CA LEU A 40 21.68 23.06 10.22
C LEU A 40 21.74 23.91 11.49
N GLY A 41 20.61 24.59 11.78
CA GLY A 41 20.39 25.28 13.05
C GLY A 41 20.34 24.33 14.26
N ASN A 42 19.96 24.82 15.45
CA ASN A 42 19.91 23.99 16.65
C ASN A 42 18.66 23.07 16.69
N ILE A 43 18.69 21.99 15.92
CA ILE A 43 17.59 21.01 15.78
C ILE A 43 18.00 19.57 16.12
N PRO A 44 18.55 19.29 17.31
CA PRO A 44 19.07 17.96 17.66
C PRO A 44 17.98 16.87 17.61
N GLN A 45 16.72 17.20 17.93
CA GLN A 45 15.60 16.27 17.87
C GLN A 45 15.35 15.76 16.45
N SER A 46 15.29 16.65 15.46
CA SER A 46 15.05 16.28 14.05
C SER A 46 16.18 15.42 13.49
N ILE A 47 17.43 15.74 13.84
CA ILE A 47 18.60 14.97 13.41
C ILE A 47 18.59 13.58 14.05
N CYS A 48 18.41 13.49 15.37
CA CYS A 48 18.38 12.20 16.07
C CYS A 48 17.19 11.33 15.60
N ASN A 49 16.03 11.94 15.34
CA ASN A 49 14.88 11.22 14.77
C ASN A 49 15.16 10.70 13.36
N ALA A 50 15.80 11.51 12.50
CA ALA A 50 16.20 11.08 11.17
C ALA A 50 17.21 9.93 11.23
N MET A 51 18.26 10.04 12.06
CA MET A 51 19.25 8.99 12.27
C MET A 51 18.63 7.65 12.70
N ARG A 52 17.65 7.68 13.61
CA ARG A 52 16.96 6.45 14.09
C ARG A 52 15.91 5.90 13.10
N SER A 53 15.60 6.64 12.03
CA SER A 53 14.56 6.29 11.06
C SER A 53 15.10 6.19 9.62
N ILE A 54 16.35 5.74 9.45
CA ILE A 54 16.87 5.40 8.12
C ILE A 54 16.41 3.99 7.74
N HIS A 55 15.35 3.91 6.92
CA HIS A 55 14.63 2.66 6.66
C HIS A 55 15.49 1.57 6.00
N CYS A 56 16.44 1.93 5.13
CA CYS A 56 17.34 0.98 4.46
C CYS A 56 18.52 0.50 5.33
N PHE A 57 18.74 1.12 6.51
CA PHE A 57 19.84 0.83 7.43
C PHE A 57 19.31 0.83 8.86
N SER A 58 18.36 -0.08 9.14
CA SER A 58 17.65 -0.13 10.42
C SER A 58 18.45 -0.81 11.55
N LYS A 59 19.52 -1.54 11.21
CA LYS A 59 20.44 -2.14 12.18
C LYS A 59 21.53 -1.13 12.53
N TYR A 60 21.54 -0.68 13.77
CA TYR A 60 22.60 0.15 14.31
C TYR A 60 22.79 -0.06 15.81
N ASP A 61 24.02 0.17 16.29
CA ASP A 61 24.32 0.28 17.71
C ASP A 61 24.45 1.74 18.13
N VAL A 62 24.08 2.05 19.36
CA VAL A 62 24.29 3.38 19.96
C VAL A 62 25.67 3.39 20.61
N LEU A 63 26.63 4.09 20.02
CA LEU A 63 27.99 4.21 20.57
C LEU A 63 28.05 5.25 21.70
N VAL A 64 27.31 6.35 21.55
CA VAL A 64 27.25 7.43 22.56
C VAL A 64 25.79 7.84 22.79
N THR A 65 25.31 7.63 24.01
CA THR A 65 23.97 8.04 24.43
C THR A 65 24.02 9.37 25.18
N PRO A 66 23.33 10.43 24.71
CA PRO A 66 23.25 11.67 25.47
C PRO A 66 22.33 11.54 26.71
N PRO A 67 22.60 12.29 27.79
CA PRO A 67 21.77 12.28 29.00
C PRO A 67 20.29 12.61 28.76
N SER A 68 20.00 13.41 27.74
CA SER A 68 18.65 13.82 27.33
C SER A 68 18.01 12.94 26.25
N GLY A 69 18.70 11.89 25.79
CA GLY A 69 18.27 11.05 24.67
C GLY A 69 18.40 11.68 23.28
N ASN A 70 18.35 13.01 23.15
CA ASN A 70 18.53 13.74 21.87
C ASN A 70 19.53 14.89 22.02
N SER A 71 20.70 14.77 21.36
CA SER A 71 21.80 15.74 21.41
C SER A 71 22.71 15.58 20.20
N THR A 72 23.54 16.59 19.90
CA THR A 72 24.61 16.53 18.90
C THR A 72 25.71 15.52 19.26
N THR A 73 25.70 14.99 20.48
CA THR A 73 26.62 13.94 20.92
C THR A 73 26.12 12.53 20.64
N LEU A 74 24.90 12.34 20.12
CA LEU A 74 24.41 11.03 19.70
C LEU A 74 25.29 10.49 18.56
N GLU A 75 25.78 9.27 18.72
CA GLU A 75 26.59 8.57 17.72
C GLU A 75 26.06 7.15 17.52
N LEU A 76 25.81 6.79 16.27
CA LEU A 76 25.26 5.49 15.87
C LEU A 76 26.22 4.78 14.92
N ARG A 77 26.44 3.49 15.15
CA ARG A 77 27.13 2.59 14.22
C ARG A 77 26.12 1.84 13.38
N TYR A 78 26.04 2.12 12.09
CA TYR A 78 25.19 1.40 11.14
C TYR A 78 25.90 0.18 10.59
N TYR A 79 25.19 -0.93 10.46
CA TYR A 79 25.66 -2.13 9.77
C TYR A 79 25.24 -2.09 8.30
N LEU A 80 26.18 -2.27 7.38
CA LEU A 80 25.99 -2.09 5.94
C LEU A 80 25.83 -3.41 5.16
N ASP A 81 26.21 -4.52 5.80
CA ASP A 81 26.06 -5.88 5.28
C ASP A 81 24.83 -6.60 5.85
N ASN A 82 24.25 -7.52 5.07
CA ASN A 82 23.05 -8.27 5.43
C ASN A 82 23.30 -9.39 6.45
N GLU A 83 24.56 -9.71 6.75
CA GLU A 83 24.92 -10.70 7.77
C GLU A 83 25.32 -9.99 9.06
N ALA A 84 24.45 -10.09 10.07
CA ALA A 84 24.79 -9.72 11.45
C ALA A 84 24.43 -10.89 12.38
N PRO A 85 25.28 -11.18 13.39
CA PRO A 85 25.10 -12.28 14.32
C PRO A 85 23.85 -12.13 15.21
N THR A 86 23.47 -13.26 15.80
CA THR A 86 22.26 -13.51 16.59
C THR A 86 21.95 -12.44 17.65
N GLN A 87 20.67 -12.04 17.68
CA GLN A 87 20.08 -11.01 18.54
C GLN A 87 20.37 -11.20 20.04
N PRO A 88 20.43 -10.09 20.80
CA PRO A 88 19.87 -10.02 22.14
C PRO A 88 18.53 -9.27 22.11
N GLU A 89 17.53 -9.85 22.78
CA GLU A 89 16.17 -9.34 22.92
C GLU A 89 16.12 -7.93 23.54
N CYS A 90 15.23 -7.08 23.03
CA CYS A 90 14.92 -5.77 23.62
C CYS A 90 13.50 -5.82 24.24
N PRO A 91 13.32 -5.38 25.50
CA PRO A 91 12.15 -5.71 26.31
C PRO A 91 10.90 -4.91 25.92
N ALA A 92 9.76 -5.60 26.02
CA ALA A 92 8.44 -5.08 25.73
C ALA A 92 8.00 -3.97 26.70
N ILE A 93 7.50 -2.86 26.16
CA ILE A 93 6.63 -1.93 26.91
C ILE A 93 5.39 -1.63 26.04
N PHE A 94 4.24 -1.63 26.71
CA PHE A 94 2.86 -1.40 26.25
C PHE A 94 2.05 -2.65 25.87
N THR A 95 1.47 -3.28 26.89
CA THR A 95 0.28 -4.14 26.79
C THR A 95 -0.92 -3.43 27.44
N LYS A 96 -1.97 -3.23 26.64
CA LYS A 96 -3.37 -3.52 27.03
C LYS A 96 -4.26 -3.40 25.79
N GLY A 97 -4.82 -4.54 25.37
CA GLY A 97 -5.94 -4.60 24.41
C GLY A 97 -5.66 -5.12 22.99
N ARG A 98 -4.52 -5.79 22.71
CA ARG A 98 -4.28 -6.40 21.38
C ARG A 98 -5.11 -7.68 21.19
N VAL A 99 -5.91 -7.72 20.14
CA VAL A 99 -6.35 -8.98 19.53
C VAL A 99 -5.12 -9.62 18.87
N ASP A 100 -4.79 -10.86 19.22
CA ASP A 100 -3.65 -11.55 18.64
C ASP A 100 -3.98 -12.04 17.23
N TYR A 101 -3.69 -11.19 16.23
CA TYR A 101 -3.88 -11.50 14.81
C TYR A 101 -3.02 -12.66 14.30
N ARG A 102 -2.05 -13.17 15.09
CA ARG A 102 -1.33 -14.41 14.76
C ARG A 102 -2.24 -15.63 14.87
N THR A 103 -3.35 -15.55 15.60
CA THR A 103 -4.31 -16.66 15.77
C THR A 103 -5.50 -16.62 14.80
N ILE A 104 -5.87 -15.45 14.26
CA ILE A 104 -6.99 -15.33 13.29
C ILE A 104 -6.58 -15.87 11.91
N ALA A 105 -5.33 -15.67 11.52
CA ALA A 105 -4.77 -16.34 10.37
C ALA A 105 -4.39 -17.78 10.76
N GLY A 106 -5.32 -18.72 10.62
CA GLY A 106 -4.99 -20.15 10.62
C GLY A 106 -4.07 -20.59 9.45
N HIS A 107 -3.21 -19.69 8.95
CA HIS A 107 -2.14 -19.96 8.00
C HIS A 107 -0.83 -19.92 8.76
N LYS A 108 -0.14 -21.06 8.76
CA LYS A 108 1.20 -21.20 9.31
C LYS A 108 2.13 -20.32 8.47
N SER A 109 2.88 -19.42 9.09
CA SER A 109 3.84 -18.56 8.36
C SER A 109 4.82 -19.34 7.47
N LYS A 110 5.05 -20.62 7.78
CA LYS A 110 5.82 -21.59 6.97
C LYS A 110 5.35 -21.76 5.52
N LEU A 111 4.11 -21.40 5.17
CA LEU A 111 3.64 -21.51 3.78
C LEU A 111 4.17 -20.37 2.90
N TRP A 112 4.39 -19.18 3.47
CA TRP A 112 4.86 -18.02 2.70
C TRP A 112 6.31 -18.17 2.28
N GLU A 113 7.14 -18.83 3.09
CA GLU A 113 8.54 -19.14 2.78
C GLU A 113 8.70 -19.98 1.49
N GLN A 114 7.63 -20.62 1.00
CA GLN A 114 7.62 -21.38 -0.26
C GLN A 114 7.27 -20.51 -1.47
N VAL A 115 6.83 -19.27 -1.26
CA VAL A 115 6.53 -18.33 -2.34
C VAL A 115 7.84 -17.75 -2.87
N ASP A 116 8.05 -17.91 -4.17
CA ASP A 116 9.12 -17.20 -4.86
C ASP A 116 8.76 -15.71 -4.94
N ILE A 117 9.30 -14.93 -4.00
CA ILE A 117 9.04 -13.48 -3.92
C ILE A 117 9.57 -12.74 -5.14
N ALA A 118 10.68 -13.20 -5.74
CA ALA A 118 11.24 -12.58 -6.93
C ALA A 118 10.30 -12.79 -8.14
N PHE A 119 9.76 -13.99 -8.31
CA PHE A 119 8.72 -14.27 -9.31
C PHE A 119 7.49 -13.37 -9.09
N LEU A 120 7.01 -13.25 -7.86
CA LEU A 120 5.83 -12.43 -7.54
C LEU A 120 6.06 -10.95 -7.86
N LEU A 121 7.23 -10.40 -7.52
CA LEU A 121 7.57 -9.01 -7.78
C LEU A 121 7.85 -8.73 -9.27
N ASN A 122 8.40 -9.69 -10.00
CA ASN A 122 8.54 -9.60 -11.45
C ASN A 122 7.18 -9.45 -12.15
N ASN A 123 6.14 -10.10 -11.64
CA ASN A 123 4.77 -9.95 -12.15
C ASN A 123 4.24 -8.50 -11.98
N ALA A 124 4.53 -7.83 -10.85
CA ALA A 124 4.20 -6.41 -10.70
C ALA A 124 4.99 -5.52 -11.67
N LEU A 125 6.28 -5.80 -11.90
CA LEU A 125 7.09 -5.09 -12.87
C LEU A 125 6.57 -5.28 -14.29
N GLU A 126 6.17 -6.49 -14.67
CA GLU A 126 5.58 -6.78 -15.98
C GLU A 126 4.28 -6.01 -16.20
N TYR A 127 3.38 -6.04 -15.21
CA TYR A 127 2.17 -5.22 -15.22
C TYR A 127 2.51 -3.74 -15.43
N HIS A 128 3.47 -3.21 -14.66
CA HIS A 128 3.85 -1.81 -14.72
C HIS A 128 4.52 -1.44 -16.05
N ASN A 129 5.36 -2.32 -16.60
CA ASN A 129 6.05 -2.09 -17.88
C ASN A 129 5.08 -1.92 -19.06
N LYS A 130 3.86 -2.48 -19.00
CA LYS A 130 2.80 -2.22 -19.99
C LYS A 130 2.42 -0.73 -20.04
N LEU A 131 2.49 -0.01 -18.91
CA LEU A 131 2.21 1.44 -18.82
C LEU A 131 3.27 2.32 -19.49
N ALA A 132 4.51 1.83 -19.56
CA ALA A 132 5.62 2.55 -20.18
C ALA A 132 5.68 2.34 -21.70
N LYS A 133 5.22 1.18 -22.19
CA LYS A 133 5.28 0.82 -23.61
C LYS A 133 4.14 1.38 -24.45
N ILE A 134 2.98 1.63 -23.84
CA ILE A 134 1.77 2.08 -24.54
C ILE A 134 1.34 3.42 -23.96
N GLU A 135 1.39 4.46 -24.80
CA GLU A 135 0.89 5.78 -24.44
C GLU A 135 -0.61 5.70 -24.10
N ASN A 136 -1.04 6.42 -23.06
CA ASN A 136 -2.44 6.46 -22.62
C ASN A 136 -3.08 5.08 -22.35
N HIS A 137 -2.27 4.10 -21.91
CA HIS A 137 -2.75 2.76 -21.60
C HIS A 137 -3.84 2.76 -20.52
N ARG A 138 -4.89 1.93 -20.70
CA ARG A 138 -6.05 1.84 -19.78
C ARG A 138 -5.70 1.60 -18.31
N TYR A 139 -4.56 0.98 -18.02
CA TYR A 139 -4.12 0.73 -16.63
C TYR A 139 -3.82 2.05 -15.88
N ARG A 140 -3.51 3.15 -16.58
CA ARG A 140 -3.34 4.50 -15.99
C ARG A 140 -4.62 5.05 -15.39
N SER A 141 -5.78 4.51 -15.74
CA SER A 141 -7.05 4.90 -15.11
C SER A 141 -7.02 4.77 -13.59
N TRP A 142 -6.27 3.80 -13.04
CA TRP A 142 -6.05 3.70 -11.59
C TRP A 142 -5.18 4.86 -11.07
N GLU A 143 -4.04 5.15 -11.71
CA GLU A 143 -3.15 6.26 -11.34
C GLU A 143 -3.90 7.58 -11.31
N HIS A 144 -4.70 7.87 -12.34
CA HIS A 144 -5.49 9.09 -12.43
C HIS A 144 -6.54 9.18 -11.33
N CYS A 145 -7.30 8.10 -11.09
CA CYS A 145 -8.30 8.07 -10.03
C CYS A 145 -7.65 8.24 -8.65
N TYR A 146 -6.68 7.40 -8.33
CA TYR A 146 -6.01 7.40 -7.03
C TYR A 146 -5.30 8.73 -6.73
N SER A 147 -4.58 9.30 -7.71
CA SER A 147 -3.90 10.58 -7.55
C SER A 147 -4.88 11.74 -7.36
N PHE A 148 -6.00 11.74 -8.09
CA PHE A 148 -7.01 12.79 -7.95
C PHE A 148 -7.67 12.74 -6.57
N PHE A 149 -8.06 11.56 -6.11
CA PHE A 149 -8.61 11.38 -4.75
C PHE A 149 -7.61 11.68 -3.63
N THR A 150 -6.32 11.47 -3.87
CA THR A 150 -5.26 11.80 -2.90
C THR A 150 -5.02 13.31 -2.84
N LYS A 151 -4.93 13.97 -4.00
CA LYS A 151 -4.75 15.43 -4.10
C LYS A 151 -5.91 16.22 -3.49
N HIS A 152 -7.14 15.72 -3.65
CA HIS A 152 -8.37 16.41 -3.23
C HIS A 152 -9.02 15.79 -1.99
N GLN A 153 -8.24 15.13 -1.12
CA GLN A 153 -8.73 14.31 -0.01
C GLN A 153 -9.61 15.03 1.04
N SER A 154 -9.56 16.35 1.12
CA SER A 154 -10.32 17.18 2.07
C SER A 154 -11.14 18.25 1.36
N THR A 155 -11.44 18.05 0.08
CA THR A 155 -12.22 19.02 -0.70
C THR A 155 -13.65 19.13 -0.20
N THR A 156 -14.20 20.34 -0.26
CA THR A 156 -15.63 20.65 -0.10
C THR A 156 -16.18 21.34 -1.35
N ASP A 157 -15.39 21.40 -2.42
CA ASP A 157 -15.75 22.03 -3.69
C ASP A 157 -16.57 21.05 -4.54
N ASP A 158 -17.80 21.45 -4.88
CA ASP A 158 -18.74 20.64 -5.65
C ASP A 158 -18.24 20.32 -7.06
N GLU A 159 -17.50 21.21 -7.72
CA GLU A 159 -16.92 20.94 -9.05
C GLU A 159 -15.84 19.85 -8.96
N VAL A 160 -15.02 19.91 -7.91
CA VAL A 160 -14.01 18.87 -7.64
C VAL A 160 -14.69 17.54 -7.32
N ILE A 161 -15.75 17.54 -6.52
CA ILE A 161 -16.50 16.33 -6.16
C ILE A 161 -17.17 15.69 -7.38
N ASP A 162 -17.72 16.49 -8.30
CA ASP A 162 -18.26 16.01 -9.57
C ASP A 162 -17.16 15.36 -10.43
N LEU A 163 -15.98 15.99 -10.52
CA LEU A 163 -14.81 15.41 -11.18
C LEU A 163 -14.31 14.13 -10.50
N MET A 164 -14.38 14.01 -9.17
CA MET A 164 -14.05 12.76 -8.46
C MET A 164 -14.98 11.62 -8.90
N CYS A 165 -16.28 11.91 -9.11
CA CYS A 165 -17.23 10.93 -9.64
C CYS A 165 -16.85 10.50 -11.07
N LEU A 166 -16.43 11.43 -11.91
CA LEU A 166 -15.98 11.15 -13.27
C LEU A 166 -14.69 10.30 -13.29
N HIS A 167 -13.70 10.64 -12.47
CA HIS A 167 -12.47 9.85 -12.31
C HIS A 167 -12.75 8.42 -11.85
N LEU A 168 -13.64 8.26 -10.86
CA LEU A 168 -14.04 6.95 -10.37
C LEU A 168 -14.79 6.15 -11.45
N SER A 169 -15.72 6.79 -12.17
CA SER A 169 -16.46 6.17 -13.27
C SER A 169 -15.51 5.69 -14.37
N ASN A 170 -14.58 6.54 -14.82
CA ASN A 170 -13.60 6.19 -15.85
C ASN A 170 -12.71 5.01 -15.43
N TYR A 171 -12.25 4.99 -14.17
CA TYR A 171 -11.52 3.85 -13.62
C TYR A 171 -12.37 2.58 -13.64
N LEU A 172 -13.58 2.60 -13.09
CA LEU A 172 -14.44 1.43 -13.04
C LEU A 172 -14.83 0.92 -14.43
N ALA A 173 -15.08 1.81 -15.39
CA ALA A 173 -15.34 1.47 -16.79
C ALA A 173 -14.11 0.83 -17.45
N SER A 174 -12.93 1.41 -17.25
CA SER A 174 -11.63 0.89 -17.71
C SER A 174 -11.29 -0.48 -17.12
N TRP A 175 -12.02 -0.95 -16.11
CA TRP A 175 -11.87 -2.29 -15.51
C TRP A 175 -13.16 -3.13 -15.59
N GLY A 176 -14.06 -2.77 -16.51
CA GLY A 176 -15.17 -3.63 -16.94
C GLY A 176 -16.35 -3.68 -15.97
N MET A 177 -16.57 -2.63 -15.17
CA MET A 177 -17.75 -2.52 -14.29
C MET A 177 -18.99 -1.95 -14.99
N PHE A 178 -18.84 -1.32 -16.15
CA PHE A 178 -19.92 -0.77 -16.98
C PHE A 178 -20.18 -1.65 -18.21
N ARG A 179 -20.43 -2.95 -18.03
CA ARG A 179 -20.70 -3.87 -19.14
C ARG A 179 -21.66 -5.00 -18.75
N GLY A 180 -22.24 -5.64 -19.77
CA GLY A 180 -23.12 -6.80 -19.59
C GLY A 180 -24.32 -6.48 -18.70
N ALA A 181 -24.62 -7.36 -17.76
CA ALA A 181 -25.75 -7.19 -16.82
C ALA A 181 -25.41 -6.35 -15.57
N ALA A 182 -24.26 -5.66 -15.52
CA ALA A 182 -23.92 -4.80 -14.38
C ALA A 182 -24.90 -3.62 -14.28
N PHE A 183 -25.41 -3.33 -13.08
CA PHE A 183 -26.37 -2.23 -12.88
C PHE A 183 -25.81 -0.85 -13.27
N LEU A 184 -24.49 -0.67 -13.13
CA LEU A 184 -23.80 0.56 -13.51
C LEU A 184 -23.92 0.88 -15.01
N LEU A 185 -24.15 -0.11 -15.86
CA LEU A 185 -24.32 0.11 -17.31
C LEU A 185 -25.48 1.07 -17.62
N GLN A 186 -26.50 1.11 -16.76
CA GLN A 186 -27.69 1.94 -16.94
C GLN A 186 -27.65 3.24 -16.13
N LYS A 187 -26.47 3.65 -15.65
CA LYS A 187 -26.31 4.81 -14.78
C LYS A 187 -25.18 5.70 -15.32
N ASP A 188 -25.34 7.01 -15.19
CA ASP A 188 -24.26 7.96 -15.47
C ASP A 188 -23.24 8.01 -14.32
N TYR A 189 -22.18 8.79 -14.48
CA TYR A 189 -21.11 8.91 -13.48
C TYR A 189 -21.58 9.49 -12.13
N LYS A 190 -22.70 10.22 -12.08
CA LYS A 190 -23.24 10.80 -10.84
C LYS A 190 -23.86 9.76 -9.91
N VAL A 191 -24.04 8.53 -10.37
CA VAL A 191 -24.37 7.38 -9.50
C VAL A 191 -23.38 7.25 -8.33
N HIS A 192 -22.16 7.75 -8.47
CA HIS A 192 -21.11 7.69 -7.46
C HIS A 192 -21.16 8.82 -6.41
N LEU A 193 -22.00 9.85 -6.56
CA LEU A 193 -21.95 11.06 -5.71
C LEU A 193 -21.99 10.78 -4.20
N GLU A 194 -23.00 10.03 -3.73
CA GLU A 194 -23.10 9.61 -2.32
C GLU A 194 -21.92 8.76 -1.85
N VAL A 195 -21.34 7.94 -2.73
CA VAL A 195 -20.15 7.14 -2.41
C VAL A 195 -18.95 8.05 -2.24
N VAL A 196 -18.75 9.03 -3.13
CA VAL A 196 -17.65 10.01 -3.02
C VAL A 196 -17.76 10.83 -1.74
N HIS A 197 -18.94 11.35 -1.40
CA HIS A 197 -19.15 12.04 -0.12
C HIS A 197 -18.86 11.13 1.09
N LEU A 198 -19.25 9.85 1.04
CA LEU A 198 -18.89 8.90 2.08
C LEU A 198 -17.36 8.76 2.22
N MET A 199 -16.63 8.69 1.12
CA MET A 199 -15.15 8.54 1.14
C MET A 199 -14.40 9.79 1.61
N LEU A 200 -15.00 10.98 1.46
CA LEU A 200 -14.44 12.24 1.94
C LEU A 200 -14.65 12.47 3.45
N ASN A 201 -15.41 11.61 4.12
CA ASN A 201 -15.61 11.74 5.57
C ASN A 201 -14.29 11.50 6.32
N GLU A 202 -13.94 12.44 7.21
CA GLU A 202 -12.69 12.43 8.00
C GLU A 202 -12.45 11.12 8.75
N ARG A 203 -13.52 10.40 9.15
CA ARG A 203 -13.42 9.08 9.80
C ARG A 203 -12.68 8.02 8.98
N PHE A 204 -12.62 8.18 7.66
CA PHE A 204 -11.94 7.27 6.74
C PHE A 204 -10.57 7.77 6.31
N ARG A 205 -10.10 8.93 6.80
CA ARG A 205 -8.78 9.47 6.47
C ARG A 205 -7.64 8.50 6.79
N ILE A 206 -7.82 7.69 7.84
CA ILE A 206 -6.88 6.65 8.24
C ILE A 206 -6.55 5.65 7.11
N LEU A 207 -7.50 5.42 6.18
CA LEU A 207 -7.33 4.49 5.05
C LEU A 207 -6.32 4.97 4.01
N ARG A 208 -5.87 6.22 4.08
CA ARG A 208 -4.86 6.80 3.18
C ARG A 208 -3.43 6.50 3.60
N SER A 209 -3.22 5.89 4.77
CA SER A 209 -1.87 5.47 5.17
C SER A 209 -1.33 4.42 4.20
N THR A 210 -0.06 4.57 3.82
CA THR A 210 0.72 3.61 3.03
C THR A 210 1.75 2.87 3.88
N ASN A 211 1.87 3.17 5.18
CA ASN A 211 2.82 2.52 6.06
C ASN A 211 2.29 1.15 6.53
N ILE A 212 2.71 0.08 5.85
CA ILE A 212 2.22 -1.28 6.14
C ILE A 212 2.51 -1.75 7.56
N ARG A 213 3.63 -1.34 8.18
CA ARG A 213 3.99 -1.71 9.56
C ARG A 213 3.09 -1.03 10.59
N GLU A 214 2.55 0.14 10.26
CA GLU A 214 1.51 0.77 11.09
C GLU A 214 0.14 0.13 10.83
N ILE A 215 -0.20 -0.13 9.58
CA ILE A 215 -1.51 -0.65 9.16
C ILE A 215 -1.75 -2.08 9.67
N THR A 216 -0.73 -2.94 9.63
CA THR A 216 -0.85 -4.37 9.96
C THR A 216 -1.29 -4.60 11.41
N HIS A 217 -0.96 -3.67 12.31
CA HIS A 217 -1.29 -3.74 13.74
C HIS A 217 -2.36 -2.72 14.15
N ASN A 218 -3.16 -2.24 13.20
CA ASN A 218 -4.17 -1.21 13.43
C ASN A 218 -5.60 -1.70 13.14
N ASP A 219 -6.28 -2.12 14.20
CA ASP A 219 -7.66 -2.63 14.17
C ASP A 219 -8.64 -1.59 13.63
N GLU A 220 -8.42 -0.32 13.91
CA GLU A 220 -9.29 0.76 13.43
C GLU A 220 -9.21 0.85 11.90
N TYR A 221 -8.01 0.80 11.31
CA TYR A 221 -7.83 0.78 9.86
C TYR A 221 -8.61 -0.36 9.21
N ILE A 222 -8.45 -1.58 9.73
CA ILE A 222 -9.15 -2.77 9.22
C ILE A 222 -10.66 -2.61 9.40
N ASN A 223 -11.12 -2.15 10.56
CA ASN A 223 -12.55 -1.96 10.81
C ASN A 223 -13.18 -0.91 9.89
N ARG A 224 -12.46 0.16 9.54
CA ARG A 224 -12.92 1.19 8.59
C ARG A 224 -13.09 0.65 7.17
N ILE A 225 -12.22 -0.26 6.72
CA ILE A 225 -12.40 -0.97 5.43
C ILE A 225 -13.72 -1.74 5.42
N PHE A 226 -13.97 -2.54 6.45
CA PHE A 226 -15.17 -3.38 6.49
C PHE A 226 -16.44 -2.60 6.77
N GLU A 227 -16.33 -1.43 7.42
CA GLU A 227 -17.43 -0.48 7.51
C GLU A 227 -17.83 0.05 6.12
N LEU A 228 -16.87 0.42 5.28
CA LEU A 228 -17.15 0.83 3.89
C LEU A 228 -17.69 -0.35 3.06
N ASN A 229 -17.21 -1.56 3.31
CA ASN A 229 -17.71 -2.76 2.65
C ASN A 229 -19.21 -3.02 2.94
N GLN A 230 -19.73 -2.51 4.06
CA GLN A 230 -21.16 -2.58 4.39
C GLN A 230 -21.93 -1.39 3.81
N LYS A 231 -21.40 -0.17 3.94
CA LYS A 231 -22.10 1.06 3.55
C LYS A 231 -22.21 1.29 2.05
N ILE A 232 -21.19 0.95 1.27
CA ILE A 232 -21.20 1.20 -0.18
C ILE A 232 -22.30 0.36 -0.88
N PRO A 233 -22.47 -0.95 -0.59
CA PRO A 233 -23.59 -1.72 -1.14
C PRO A 233 -24.96 -1.13 -0.79
N GLU A 234 -25.15 -0.60 0.42
CA GLU A 234 -26.41 0.04 0.82
C GLU A 234 -26.71 1.29 -0.03
N ILE A 235 -25.68 2.11 -0.30
CA ILE A 235 -25.82 3.28 -1.18
C ILE A 235 -26.25 2.85 -2.57
N TYR A 236 -25.57 1.88 -3.18
CA TYR A 236 -25.94 1.43 -4.52
C TYR A 236 -27.28 0.71 -4.58
N ARG A 237 -27.64 -0.07 -3.55
CA ARG A 237 -28.94 -0.75 -3.50
C ARG A 237 -30.09 0.24 -3.66
N ARG A 238 -30.06 1.37 -2.94
CA ARG A 238 -31.07 2.46 -3.05
C ARG A 238 -31.15 3.08 -4.45
N LYS A 239 -30.07 2.99 -5.24
CA LYS A 239 -30.01 3.52 -6.62
C LYS A 239 -30.40 2.49 -7.68
N THR A 240 -30.63 1.24 -7.27
CA THR A 240 -31.03 0.12 -8.14
C THR A 240 -32.48 -0.31 -7.90
N THR A 241 -33.11 0.19 -6.84
CA THR A 241 -34.55 0.05 -6.58
C THR A 241 -35.30 1.05 -7.47
N ASP A 242 -35.44 0.72 -8.74
CA ASP A 242 -36.33 1.39 -9.68
C ASP A 242 -37.59 0.51 -9.91
N PHE A 243 -38.63 1.02 -10.58
CA PHE A 243 -39.94 0.34 -10.79
C PHE A 243 -39.86 -1.10 -11.37
N GLU A 244 -38.73 -1.50 -11.96
CA GLU A 244 -38.52 -2.83 -12.55
C GLU A 244 -37.81 -3.84 -11.62
N ASN A 245 -37.33 -3.42 -10.44
CA ASN A 245 -36.63 -4.31 -9.51
C ASN A 245 -36.80 -3.86 -8.05
N GLU A 246 -37.91 -4.27 -7.43
CA GLU A 246 -38.25 -3.94 -6.02
C GLU A 246 -37.17 -4.37 -5.01
N ASN A 247 -36.36 -5.38 -5.33
CA ASN A 247 -35.31 -5.92 -4.45
C ASN A 247 -33.92 -5.28 -4.66
N GLY A 248 -33.74 -4.42 -5.68
CA GLY A 248 -32.46 -3.86 -6.09
C GLY A 248 -31.43 -4.91 -6.56
N ARG A 249 -30.27 -4.48 -7.07
CA ARG A 249 -29.13 -5.36 -7.38
C ARG A 249 -28.03 -5.19 -6.35
N ASN A 250 -27.57 -6.30 -5.76
CA ASN A 250 -26.44 -6.27 -4.84
C ASN A 250 -25.14 -5.92 -5.59
N SER A 251 -24.36 -5.00 -5.02
CA SER A 251 -23.00 -4.76 -5.50
C SER A 251 -22.11 -5.96 -5.17
N SER A 252 -21.29 -6.40 -6.13
CA SER A 252 -20.34 -7.48 -5.90
C SER A 252 -19.14 -6.99 -5.07
N ASP A 253 -18.51 -7.89 -4.31
CA ASP A 253 -17.24 -7.58 -3.63
C ASP A 253 -16.18 -7.02 -4.59
N THR A 254 -16.20 -7.46 -5.86
CA THR A 254 -15.31 -6.93 -6.90
C THR A 254 -15.53 -5.44 -7.14
N LEU A 255 -16.78 -4.97 -7.23
CA LEU A 255 -17.05 -3.54 -7.40
C LEU A 255 -16.57 -2.75 -6.18
N ILE A 256 -16.89 -3.23 -4.98
CA ILE A 256 -16.55 -2.55 -3.74
C ILE A 256 -15.03 -2.46 -3.55
N THR A 257 -14.32 -3.57 -3.72
CA THR A 257 -12.86 -3.61 -3.59
C THR A 257 -12.15 -2.81 -4.68
N LYS A 258 -12.69 -2.74 -5.91
CA LYS A 258 -12.19 -1.80 -6.94
C LYS A 258 -12.35 -0.34 -6.49
N ILE A 259 -13.50 0.04 -5.94
CA ILE A 259 -13.69 1.40 -5.41
C ILE A 259 -12.65 1.70 -4.32
N LEU A 260 -12.45 0.79 -3.37
CA LEU A 260 -11.45 0.97 -2.30
C LEU A 260 -10.01 1.07 -2.85
N LEU A 261 -9.66 0.26 -3.86
CA LEU A 261 -8.37 0.32 -4.54
C LEU A 261 -8.17 1.66 -5.28
N GLY A 262 -9.20 2.11 -6.01
CA GLY A 262 -9.13 3.33 -6.82
C GLY A 262 -9.17 4.62 -5.99
N VAL A 263 -9.84 4.62 -4.84
CA VAL A 263 -9.99 5.79 -3.98
C VAL A 263 -8.88 5.92 -2.95
N PHE A 264 -8.57 4.82 -2.24
CA PHE A 264 -7.63 4.83 -1.11
C PHE A 264 -6.37 4.01 -1.36
N GLY A 265 -6.38 3.12 -2.36
CA GLY A 265 -5.29 2.17 -2.54
C GLY A 265 -5.15 1.20 -1.35
N CYS A 266 -6.20 0.99 -0.56
CA CYS A 266 -6.14 0.30 0.74
C CYS A 266 -6.55 -1.18 0.71
N VAL A 267 -7.09 -1.67 -0.40
CA VAL A 267 -7.50 -3.08 -0.61
C VAL A 267 -7.25 -3.44 -2.08
N PRO A 268 -6.69 -4.61 -2.41
CA PRO A 268 -6.60 -5.08 -3.79
C PRO A 268 -7.98 -5.25 -4.44
N ALA A 269 -8.09 -5.21 -5.77
CA ALA A 269 -9.35 -5.49 -6.43
C ALA A 269 -9.60 -7.01 -6.45
N TYR A 270 -10.58 -7.50 -5.68
CA TYR A 270 -10.95 -8.92 -5.62
C TYR A 270 -11.77 -9.34 -6.87
N ASP A 271 -11.24 -9.07 -8.06
CA ASP A 271 -11.75 -9.56 -9.34
C ASP A 271 -11.26 -10.99 -9.63
N ARG A 272 -11.71 -11.56 -10.76
CA ARG A 272 -11.38 -12.94 -11.15
C ARG A 272 -9.87 -13.16 -11.24
N TYR A 273 -9.11 -12.23 -11.81
CA TYR A 273 -7.67 -12.42 -12.02
C TYR A 273 -6.92 -12.37 -10.70
N PHE A 274 -7.17 -11.34 -9.87
CA PHE A 274 -6.58 -11.29 -8.54
C PHE A 274 -6.90 -12.54 -7.71
N LYS A 275 -8.16 -12.98 -7.72
CA LYS A 275 -8.61 -14.18 -6.98
C LYS A 275 -7.93 -15.45 -7.46
N ASN A 276 -7.76 -15.60 -8.77
CA ASN A 276 -7.10 -16.77 -9.36
C ASN A 276 -5.60 -16.79 -8.99
N GLY A 277 -4.90 -15.67 -9.13
CA GLY A 277 -3.49 -15.57 -8.75
C GLY A 277 -3.25 -15.71 -7.26
N LEU A 278 -4.14 -15.18 -6.41
CA LEU A 278 -4.05 -15.39 -4.97
C LEU A 278 -4.30 -16.85 -4.58
N SER A 279 -5.24 -17.52 -5.26
CA SER A 279 -5.53 -18.95 -5.02
C SER A 279 -4.37 -19.85 -5.42
N SER A 280 -3.69 -19.56 -6.54
CA SER A 280 -2.60 -20.39 -7.04
C SER A 280 -1.33 -20.34 -6.18
N THR A 281 -1.15 -19.27 -5.40
CA THR A 281 0.01 -19.08 -4.52
C THR A 281 -0.24 -19.53 -3.08
N GLY A 282 -1.49 -19.71 -2.67
CA GLY A 282 -1.83 -20.14 -1.31
C GLY A 282 -1.49 -19.11 -0.22
N VAL A 283 -1.18 -17.86 -0.58
CA VAL A 283 -0.80 -16.81 0.37
C VAL A 283 -1.95 -16.46 1.32
N SER A 284 -3.16 -16.38 0.80
CA SER A 284 -4.37 -16.03 1.55
C SER A 284 -5.63 -16.54 0.84
N SER A 285 -6.80 -16.40 1.48
CA SER A 285 -8.07 -16.78 0.86
C SER A 285 -8.46 -15.84 -0.28
N ALA A 286 -8.93 -16.37 -1.41
CA ALA A 286 -9.45 -15.56 -2.51
C ALA A 286 -10.82 -14.88 -2.21
N GLN A 287 -11.45 -15.15 -1.07
CA GLN A 287 -12.67 -14.46 -0.67
C GLN A 287 -12.34 -13.20 0.13
N PHE A 288 -12.92 -12.06 -0.26
CA PHE A 288 -12.73 -10.81 0.47
C PHE A 288 -13.32 -10.94 1.88
N SER A 289 -12.45 -10.89 2.88
CA SER A 289 -12.78 -11.10 4.29
C SER A 289 -11.69 -10.47 5.17
N LYS A 290 -12.00 -10.20 6.44
CA LYS A 290 -11.01 -9.69 7.40
C LYS A 290 -9.79 -10.59 7.47
N ARG A 291 -10.01 -11.90 7.52
CA ARG A 291 -8.94 -12.90 7.54
C ARG A 291 -8.08 -12.81 6.28
N SER A 292 -8.69 -12.72 5.10
CA SER A 292 -7.93 -12.65 3.86
C SER A 292 -7.07 -11.38 3.80
N PHE A 293 -7.67 -10.24 4.12
CA PHE A 293 -7.01 -8.94 4.10
C PHE A 293 -5.85 -8.86 5.09
N VAL A 294 -6.05 -9.31 6.34
CA VAL A 294 -4.97 -9.37 7.34
C VAL A 294 -3.83 -10.28 6.89
N GLY A 295 -4.15 -11.42 6.25
CA GLY A 295 -3.13 -12.29 5.67
C GLY A 295 -2.26 -11.59 4.63
N LEU A 296 -2.86 -10.74 3.78
CA LEU A 296 -2.11 -9.94 2.81
C LEU A 296 -1.24 -8.85 3.45
N LEU A 297 -1.73 -8.20 4.51
CA LEU A 297 -0.96 -7.22 5.29
C LEU A 297 0.28 -7.86 5.90
N GLN A 298 0.09 -9.00 6.58
CA GLN A 298 1.16 -9.76 7.22
C GLN A 298 2.15 -10.33 6.19
N PHE A 299 1.67 -10.78 5.04
CA PHE A 299 2.52 -11.26 3.94
C PHE A 299 3.41 -10.13 3.39
N TYR A 300 2.84 -8.95 3.18
CA TYR A 300 3.62 -7.78 2.77
C TYR A 300 4.63 -7.37 3.85
N GLU A 301 4.23 -7.36 5.12
CA GLU A 301 5.12 -7.06 6.25
C GLU A 301 6.27 -8.07 6.37
N HIS A 302 6.04 -9.34 6.07
CA HIS A 302 7.06 -10.38 6.07
C HIS A 302 8.14 -10.15 4.99
N TYR A 303 7.73 -9.78 3.77
CA TYR A 303 8.62 -9.45 2.65
C TYR A 303 8.80 -7.93 2.46
N TYR A 304 8.81 -7.18 3.56
CA TYR A 304 8.74 -5.72 3.53
C TYR A 304 9.83 -5.09 2.66
N ASP A 305 11.08 -5.50 2.86
CA ASP A 305 12.21 -4.89 2.15
C ASP A 305 12.15 -5.16 0.64
N ASP A 306 11.74 -6.38 0.23
CA ASP A 306 11.59 -6.76 -1.17
C ASP A 306 10.45 -5.97 -1.86
N PHE A 307 9.29 -5.91 -1.21
CA PHE A 307 8.14 -5.16 -1.74
C PHE A 307 8.44 -3.66 -1.82
N GLU A 308 9.01 -3.06 -0.78
CA GLU A 308 9.30 -1.63 -0.76
C GLU A 308 10.36 -1.24 -1.78
N ALA A 309 11.39 -2.07 -2.01
CA ALA A 309 12.38 -1.82 -3.05
C ALA A 309 11.73 -1.68 -4.44
N VAL A 310 10.79 -2.57 -4.78
CA VAL A 310 10.08 -2.52 -6.06
C VAL A 310 9.04 -1.40 -6.08
N ARG A 311 8.28 -1.21 -5.00
CA ARG A 311 7.26 -0.16 -4.88
C ARG A 311 7.87 1.23 -5.07
N LEU A 312 9.01 1.50 -4.44
CA LEU A 312 9.72 2.78 -4.57
C LEU A 312 10.19 2.99 -6.00
N LYS A 313 10.80 1.98 -6.62
CA LYS A 313 11.27 2.04 -8.01
C LYS A 313 10.15 2.37 -9.00
N ILE A 314 8.99 1.72 -8.90
CA ILE A 314 7.87 2.04 -9.81
C ILE A 314 7.29 3.43 -9.52
N SER A 315 7.33 3.87 -8.26
CA SER A 315 6.78 5.16 -7.82
C SER A 315 7.61 6.38 -8.27
N GLU A 316 8.85 6.17 -8.74
CA GLU A 316 9.70 7.24 -9.30
C GLU A 316 9.04 7.98 -10.48
N HIS A 317 8.03 7.37 -11.11
CA HIS A 317 7.34 7.90 -12.28
C HIS A 317 6.15 8.82 -11.96
N GLY A 318 6.10 9.38 -10.73
CA GLY A 318 5.22 10.50 -10.37
C GLY A 318 3.94 10.15 -9.60
N VAL A 319 3.67 8.86 -9.37
CA VAL A 319 2.56 8.39 -8.53
C VAL A 319 3.12 7.47 -7.45
N GLU A 320 2.83 7.75 -6.18
CA GLU A 320 3.20 6.85 -5.09
C GLU A 320 2.28 5.62 -5.10
N TYR A 321 2.81 4.46 -5.47
CA TYR A 321 2.06 3.22 -5.42
C TYR A 321 1.86 2.78 -3.96
N SER A 322 0.64 2.34 -3.62
CA SER A 322 0.35 1.82 -2.28
C SER A 322 0.74 0.35 -2.12
N PRO A 323 0.97 -0.15 -0.89
CA PRO A 323 1.25 -1.57 -0.66
C PRO A 323 0.18 -2.51 -1.24
N MET A 324 -1.10 -2.17 -1.10
CA MET A 324 -2.17 -3.02 -1.64
C MET A 324 -2.29 -2.93 -3.15
N LYS A 325 -1.82 -1.84 -3.78
CA LYS A 325 -1.68 -1.81 -5.24
C LYS A 325 -0.54 -2.71 -5.72
N MET A 326 0.56 -2.81 -4.97
CA MET A 326 1.62 -3.79 -5.29
C MET A 326 1.09 -5.21 -5.27
N ILE A 327 0.40 -5.59 -4.18
CA ILE A 327 -0.25 -6.89 -4.03
C ILE A 327 -1.24 -7.14 -5.17
N ASP A 328 -2.08 -6.15 -5.50
CA ASP A 328 -3.01 -6.21 -6.62
C ASP A 328 -2.30 -6.54 -7.94
N MET A 329 -1.26 -5.78 -8.32
CA MET A 329 -0.54 -5.99 -9.58
C MET A 329 0.13 -7.36 -9.66
N CYS A 330 0.75 -7.82 -8.56
CA CYS A 330 1.42 -9.11 -8.51
C CYS A 330 0.44 -10.26 -8.82
N PHE A 331 -0.63 -10.37 -8.04
CA PHE A 331 -1.57 -11.50 -8.18
C PHE A 331 -2.49 -11.34 -9.38
N TRP A 332 -2.80 -10.11 -9.79
CA TRP A 332 -3.58 -9.86 -10.99
C TRP A 332 -2.84 -10.34 -12.24
N GLN A 333 -1.53 -10.06 -12.38
CA GLN A 333 -0.75 -10.50 -13.53
C GLN A 333 -0.67 -12.02 -13.61
N ILE A 334 -0.42 -12.71 -12.48
CA ILE A 334 -0.44 -14.18 -12.41
C ILE A 334 -1.78 -14.74 -12.90
N GLY A 335 -2.90 -14.16 -12.42
CA GLY A 335 -4.22 -14.62 -12.80
C GLY A 335 -4.59 -14.31 -14.25
N PHE A 336 -4.07 -13.23 -14.81
CA PHE A 336 -4.25 -12.85 -16.22
C PHE A 336 -3.48 -13.82 -17.14
N ASP A 337 -2.21 -14.07 -16.87
CA ASP A 337 -1.36 -14.94 -17.70
C ASP A 337 -1.87 -16.39 -17.67
N GLY A 338 -2.30 -16.87 -16.50
CA GLY A 338 -2.92 -18.19 -16.37
C GLY A 338 -4.27 -18.35 -17.07
N ASP A 339 -4.96 -17.24 -17.40
CA ASP A 339 -6.17 -17.26 -18.22
C ASP A 339 -5.82 -17.29 -19.71
N THR A 340 -4.84 -16.48 -20.12
CA THR A 340 -4.36 -16.42 -21.51
C THR A 340 -3.82 -17.77 -21.97
N GLN A 341 -2.99 -18.44 -21.16
CA GLN A 341 -2.42 -19.76 -21.51
C GLN A 341 -3.49 -20.84 -21.69
N LYS A 342 -4.58 -20.80 -20.90
CA LYS A 342 -5.68 -21.77 -21.04
C LYS A 342 -6.41 -21.59 -22.37
N VAL A 343 -6.68 -20.33 -22.75
CA VAL A 343 -7.35 -20.00 -24.00
C VAL A 343 -6.52 -20.44 -25.21
N GLU A 344 -5.19 -20.29 -25.15
CA GLU A 344 -4.28 -20.77 -26.19
C GLU A 344 -4.29 -22.31 -26.28
N SER A 345 -4.24 -23.01 -25.14
CA SER A 345 -4.27 -24.49 -25.11
C SER A 345 -5.60 -25.12 -25.51
N GLU A 346 -6.71 -24.37 -25.47
CA GLU A 346 -8.04 -24.83 -25.91
C GLU A 346 -8.28 -24.58 -27.41
N GLN A 347 -7.40 -23.82 -28.07
CA GLN A 347 -7.44 -23.51 -29.50
C GLN A 347 -6.47 -24.36 -30.34
N GLU A 348 -5.52 -25.02 -29.69
CA GLU A 348 -4.68 -26.10 -30.25
C GLU A 348 -5.39 -27.45 -30.14
#